data_AF-A0A355UXR1-F1
#
_entry.id   AF-A0A355UXR1-F1
#
_cell.length_a   1.000
_cell.length_b   1.000
_cell.length_c   1.000
_cell.angle_alpha   90.00
_cell.angle_beta   90.00
_cell.angle_gamma   90.00
#
_symmetry.space_group_name_H-M   'P 1'
#
loop_
_entity.id
_entity.type
_entity.pdbx_description
1 polymer ?
#
loop_
_entity_poly.entity_id
_entity_poly.type
_entity_poly.pdbx_seq_one_letter_code
_entity_poly.pdbx_strand_id
1 'polypeptide(L)'
;DCIVVKDFSRLGRNFQKTEEFMQRIFPKMGIRFISVHDFYDSNREQSASERLANPIINLMNEYHVMETSQKVRSVLEYYRQNGKFIGNRTVFGYTIKDKQLVVDPEAAKIVRMIFNLKIDGMNQQAIGEYLNELGVSCPMEYKIEKGVKAVTMHFRTGEKALWSSVSVRRILENPIYIGTLIQGKTTSLSYRDRRRFKKDPSELTAFENSHEAIISETTFLIVQDLLKRDTSCGKNTNKVHTFSGFVYCGNCGKVLYHRHSKGQNTFLECRNKECFCKGRIKEEILKDVVFKTLKKHIGLVLKHSEPMIKSDFMQNLNITNLELKELENQVRQLKKSQANLILKKENSMISENDYTEMHDFYNSRIAKAEFEADKIRNVKIRMLECADEVKNQYQKYFGSSELTRSMLVTFTEKIEVFSKTKIKIHLRYEDIFKMDGDASGT
;
A
#
# COMPACT_ATOMS: atom_id res chain seq x y z
N ASP A 1 49.81 1.04 22.11
CA ASP A 1 50.72 2.18 22.39
C ASP A 1 50.58 3.30 21.34
N CYS A 2 50.31 3.00 20.07
CA CYS A 2 50.06 4.03 19.05
C CYS A 2 48.87 3.71 18.13
N ILE A 3 48.12 4.74 17.72
CA ILE A 3 47.07 4.67 16.69
C ILE A 3 47.53 5.53 15.51
N VAL A 4 47.62 4.93 14.33
CA VAL A 4 47.99 5.61 13.08
C VAL A 4 46.81 5.55 12.11
N VAL A 5 46.41 6.71 11.61
CA VAL A 5 45.33 6.83 10.63
C VAL A 5 45.77 7.62 9.42
N LYS A 6 45.07 7.41 8.30
CA LYS A 6 45.29 8.19 7.08
C LYS A 6 44.99 9.68 7.31
N ASP A 7 43.83 9.96 7.88
CA ASP A 7 43.29 11.30 8.11
C ASP A 7 42.35 11.27 9.33
N PHE A 8 42.02 12.42 9.91
CA PHE A 8 41.15 12.52 11.11
C PHE A 8 39.76 11.92 10.88
N SER A 9 39.28 11.84 9.64
CA SER A 9 37.97 11.28 9.30
C SER A 9 37.85 9.78 9.63
N ARG A 10 39.00 9.08 9.78
CA ARG A 10 39.08 7.67 10.19
C ARG A 10 38.93 7.47 11.69
N LEU A 11 39.28 8.48 12.49
CA LEU A 11 39.11 8.42 13.94
C LEU A 11 37.64 8.59 14.33
N GLY A 12 36.95 9.55 13.71
CA GLY A 12 35.53 9.77 13.97
C GLY A 12 34.93 10.88 13.12
N ARG A 13 33.64 10.75 12.82
CA ARG A 13 32.85 11.76 12.08
C ARG A 13 32.04 12.70 12.99
N ASN A 14 32.36 12.73 14.28
CA ASN A 14 31.73 13.60 15.27
C ASN A 14 32.85 14.43 15.89
N PHE A 15 32.90 15.72 15.55
CA PHE A 15 33.95 16.65 15.98
C PHE A 15 34.20 16.59 17.47
N GLN A 16 33.15 16.74 18.28
CA GLN A 16 33.24 16.81 19.74
C GLN A 16 33.85 15.55 20.34
N LYS A 17 33.44 14.38 19.85
CA LYS A 17 34.01 13.10 20.33
C LYS A 17 35.44 12.93 19.85
N THR A 18 35.73 13.22 18.58
CA THR A 18 37.08 13.09 18.03
C THR A 18 38.07 13.96 18.80
N GLU A 19 37.71 15.21 19.12
CA GLU A 19 38.52 16.11 19.96
C GLU A 19 38.64 15.59 21.40
N GLU A 20 37.56 15.09 22.01
CA GLU A 20 37.62 14.49 23.35
C GLU A 20 38.58 13.30 23.41
N PHE A 21 38.55 12.44 22.38
CA PHE A 21 39.47 11.31 22.27
C PHE A 21 40.91 11.77 22.11
N MET A 22 41.17 12.71 21.20
CA MET A 22 42.52 13.20 20.90
C MET A 22 43.14 14.01 22.04
N GLN A 23 42.39 14.93 22.64
CA GLN A 23 42.93 15.86 23.64
C GLN A 23 42.91 15.29 25.07
N ARG A 24 42.02 14.34 25.37
CA ARG A 24 41.79 13.90 26.76
C ARG A 24 41.95 12.41 26.96
N ILE A 25 41.30 11.57 26.16
CA ILE A 25 41.25 10.13 26.42
C ILE A 25 42.57 9.46 26.03
N PHE A 26 43.06 9.66 24.82
CA PHE A 26 44.32 9.04 24.36
C PHE A 26 45.53 9.49 25.18
N PRO A 27 45.70 10.78 25.53
CA PRO A 27 46.79 11.20 26.41
C PRO A 27 46.71 10.56 27.80
N LYS A 28 45.51 10.48 28.41
CA LYS A 28 45.32 9.79 29.71
C LYS A 28 45.66 8.31 29.66
N MET A 29 45.43 7.67 28.51
CA MET A 29 45.74 6.25 28.29
C MET A 29 47.19 6.03 27.83
N GLY A 30 48.00 7.08 27.66
CA GLY A 30 49.36 6.99 27.15
C GLY A 30 49.44 6.52 25.69
N ILE A 31 48.38 6.75 24.89
CA ILE A 31 48.31 6.34 23.49
C ILE A 31 48.73 7.52 22.60
N ARG A 32 49.74 7.32 21.75
CA ARG A 32 50.13 8.29 20.71
C ARG A 32 49.19 8.19 19.52
N PHE A 33 48.65 9.32 19.05
CA PHE A 33 47.79 9.38 17.87
C PHE A 33 48.49 10.12 16.73
N ILE A 34 48.55 9.50 15.55
CA ILE A 34 49.21 10.03 14.35
C ILE A 34 48.20 10.06 13.20
N SER A 35 48.03 11.22 12.57
CA SER A 35 47.32 11.37 11.29
C SER A 35 48.32 11.76 10.20
N VAL A 36 48.51 10.88 9.21
CA VAL A 36 49.56 11.03 8.19
C VAL A 36 49.27 12.20 7.24
N HIS A 37 48.03 12.33 6.79
CA HIS A 37 47.64 13.36 5.81
C HIS A 37 47.42 14.73 6.45
N ASP A 38 47.05 14.77 7.73
CA ASP A 38 46.85 16.02 8.47
C ASP A 38 48.13 16.47 9.20
N PHE A 39 49.25 15.78 8.97
CA PHE A 39 50.56 16.03 9.61
C PHE A 39 50.48 16.14 11.14
N TYR A 40 49.57 15.37 11.74
CA TYR A 40 49.31 15.40 13.17
C TYR A 40 50.05 14.29 13.90
N ASP A 41 50.71 14.66 14.99
CA ASP A 41 51.31 13.73 15.94
C ASP A 41 51.10 14.26 17.35
N SER A 42 50.46 13.47 18.21
CA SER A 42 50.17 13.86 19.59
C SER A 42 51.44 13.97 20.46
N ASN A 43 52.57 13.43 20.02
CA ASN A 43 53.85 13.49 20.75
C ASN A 43 54.77 14.63 20.28
N ARG A 44 54.34 15.42 19.29
CA ARG A 44 55.07 16.58 18.78
C ARG A 44 54.50 17.86 19.39
N GLU A 45 55.36 18.81 19.73
CA GLU A 45 54.90 20.17 20.04
C GLU A 45 54.25 20.79 18.79
N GLN A 46 52.93 20.95 18.86
CA GLN A 46 52.17 21.56 17.78
C GLN A 46 52.41 23.08 17.78
N SER A 47 52.69 23.62 16.59
CA SER A 47 52.70 25.07 16.37
C SER A 47 51.34 25.69 16.71
N ALA A 48 51.31 26.99 17.01
CA ALA A 48 50.06 27.70 17.28
C ALA A 48 49.08 27.60 16.10
N SER A 49 49.59 27.60 14.86
CA SER A 49 48.81 27.41 13.63
C SER A 49 48.22 26.00 13.53
N GLU A 50 48.97 24.94 13.85
CA GLU A 50 48.45 23.56 13.82
C GLU A 50 47.38 23.33 14.88
N ARG A 51 47.57 23.87 16.10
CA ARG A 51 46.56 23.78 17.19
C ARG A 51 45.24 24.44 16.81
N LEU A 52 45.28 25.52 16.03
CA LEU A 52 44.10 26.20 15.51
C LEU A 52 43.51 25.51 14.27
N ALA A 53 44.36 24.97 13.39
CA ALA A 53 43.94 24.37 12.13
C ALA A 53 43.25 23.00 12.31
N ASN A 54 43.75 22.14 13.22
CA ASN A 54 43.21 20.78 13.38
C ASN A 54 41.72 20.75 13.76
N PRO A 55 41.25 21.57 14.72
CA PRO A 55 39.81 21.65 15.00
C PRO A 55 39.00 22.17 13.81
N ILE A 56 39.53 23.13 13.05
CA ILE A 56 38.87 23.67 11.85
C ILE A 56 38.73 22.59 10.77
N ILE A 57 39.77 21.79 10.53
CA ILE A 57 39.75 20.67 9.57
C ILE A 57 38.73 19.62 10.01
N ASN A 58 38.69 19.27 11.30
CA ASN A 58 37.69 18.33 11.83
C ASN A 58 36.27 18.87 11.68
N LEU A 59 36.05 20.17 11.89
CA LEU A 59 34.78 20.84 11.69
C LEU A 59 34.36 20.86 10.22
N MET A 60 35.28 21.14 9.29
CA MET A 60 35.04 21.08 7.84
C MET A 60 34.65 19.67 7.39
N ASN A 61 35.34 18.65 7.90
CA ASN A 61 35.01 17.25 7.63
C ASN A 61 33.59 16.89 8.11
N GLU A 62 33.18 17.37 9.29
CA GLU A 62 31.80 17.18 9.77
C GLU A 62 30.78 17.96 8.93
N TYR A 63 31.11 19.20 8.55
CA TYR A 63 30.28 20.01 7.66
C TYR A 63 30.00 19.30 6.33
N HIS A 64 31.01 18.71 5.68
CA HIS A 64 30.81 17.95 4.44
C HIS A 64 29.86 16.75 4.61
N VAL A 65 29.95 16.05 5.75
CA VAL A 65 29.03 14.95 6.08
C VAL A 65 27.60 15.47 6.27
N MET A 66 27.44 16.60 6.97
CA MET A 66 26.15 17.27 7.16
C MET A 66 25.52 17.68 5.84
N GLU A 67 26.27 18.39 5.00
CA GLU A 67 25.83 18.89 3.72
C GLU A 67 25.44 17.74 2.78
N THR A 68 26.27 16.69 2.70
CA THR A 68 25.96 15.48 1.92
C THR A 68 24.66 14.82 2.41
N SER A 69 24.49 14.69 3.73
CA SER A 69 23.27 14.13 4.30
C SER A 69 22.04 14.99 3.98
N GLN A 70 22.16 16.31 3.99
CA GLN A 70 21.06 17.22 3.61
C GLN A 70 20.72 17.07 2.13
N LYS A 71 21.72 17.12 1.23
CA LYS A 71 21.53 16.95 -0.22
C LYS A 71 20.83 15.62 -0.55
N VAL A 72 21.30 14.51 0.03
CA VAL A 72 20.67 13.21 -0.16
C VAL A 72 19.22 13.21 0.35
N ARG A 73 18.96 13.76 1.54
CA ARG A 73 17.59 13.85 2.06
C ARG A 73 16.68 14.67 1.15
N SER A 74 17.13 15.80 0.63
CA SER A 74 16.38 16.64 -0.31
C SER A 74 16.09 15.92 -1.63
N VAL A 75 17.06 15.18 -2.18
CA VAL A 75 16.86 14.36 -3.39
C VAL A 75 15.85 13.25 -3.16
N LEU A 76 15.93 12.55 -2.03
CA LEU A 76 14.95 11.52 -1.66
C LEU A 76 13.56 12.12 -1.42
N GLU A 77 13.47 13.30 -0.81
CA GLU A 77 12.20 13.99 -0.62
C GLU A 77 11.58 14.40 -1.96
N TYR A 78 12.38 14.97 -2.87
CA TYR A 78 11.96 15.28 -4.23
C TYR A 78 11.40 14.04 -4.95
N TYR A 79 12.10 12.91 -4.91
CA TYR A 79 11.57 11.68 -5.51
C TYR A 79 10.28 11.22 -4.85
N ARG A 80 10.15 11.36 -3.53
CA ARG A 80 8.92 11.00 -2.80
C ARG A 80 7.76 11.87 -3.26
N GLN A 81 7.94 13.19 -3.27
CA GLN A 81 6.92 14.17 -3.67
C GLN A 81 6.45 13.97 -5.12
N ASN A 82 7.31 13.43 -5.98
CA ASN A 82 7.00 13.10 -7.37
C ASN A 82 6.54 11.66 -7.59
N GLY A 83 6.22 10.90 -6.54
CA GLY A 83 5.73 9.51 -6.66
C GLY A 83 6.75 8.51 -7.22
N LYS A 84 8.05 8.85 -7.25
CA LYS A 84 9.10 7.97 -7.77
C LYS A 84 9.54 6.94 -6.73
N PHE A 85 9.88 5.73 -7.16
CA PHE A 85 10.34 4.66 -6.29
C PHE A 85 11.75 4.92 -5.76
N ILE A 86 11.89 5.00 -4.44
CA ILE A 86 13.18 5.29 -3.77
C ILE A 86 13.93 4.01 -3.37
N GLY A 87 13.24 2.87 -3.30
CA GLY A 87 13.84 1.63 -2.80
C GLY A 87 14.86 1.02 -3.76
N ASN A 88 15.90 0.40 -3.20
CA ASN A 88 16.86 -0.41 -3.98
C ASN A 88 16.32 -1.81 -4.32
N ARG A 89 15.22 -2.23 -3.70
CA ARG A 89 14.64 -3.58 -3.87
C ARG A 89 13.15 -3.45 -4.14
N THR A 90 12.67 -4.15 -5.17
CA THR A 90 11.25 -4.19 -5.51
C THR A 90 10.44 -5.11 -4.63
N VAL A 91 9.14 -4.88 -4.61
CA VAL A 91 8.16 -5.85 -4.13
C VAL A 91 7.98 -6.94 -5.21
N PHE A 92 7.66 -8.16 -4.77
CA PHE A 92 7.34 -9.26 -5.69
C PHE A 92 6.19 -8.86 -6.62
N GLY A 93 6.22 -9.29 -7.88
CA GLY A 93 5.27 -8.84 -8.91
C GLY A 93 5.70 -7.58 -9.68
N TYR A 94 6.76 -6.89 -9.24
CA TYR A 94 7.23 -5.66 -9.88
C TYR A 94 8.75 -5.65 -10.11
N THR A 95 9.17 -4.94 -11.17
CA THR A 95 10.55 -4.56 -11.47
C THR A 95 10.71 -3.04 -11.44
N ILE A 96 11.95 -2.55 -11.29
CA ILE A 96 12.24 -1.11 -11.38
C ILE A 96 12.80 -0.81 -12.76
N LYS A 97 12.20 0.16 -13.43
CA LYS A 97 12.74 0.80 -14.63
C LYS A 97 12.66 2.31 -14.42
N ASP A 98 13.79 3.02 -14.52
CA ASP A 98 13.86 4.49 -14.37
C ASP A 98 13.21 5.05 -13.08
N LYS A 99 13.38 4.35 -11.95
CA LYS A 99 12.74 4.66 -10.65
C LYS A 99 11.20 4.60 -10.68
N GLN A 100 10.62 3.91 -11.64
CA GLN A 100 9.20 3.55 -11.69
C GLN A 100 9.02 2.04 -11.51
N LEU A 101 7.89 1.66 -10.93
CA LEU A 101 7.51 0.25 -10.77
C LEU A 101 6.80 -0.19 -12.05
N VAL A 102 7.32 -1.24 -12.66
CA VAL A 102 6.73 -1.87 -13.86
C VAL A 102 6.34 -3.30 -13.51
N VAL A 103 5.17 -3.73 -13.98
CA VAL A 103 4.66 -5.09 -13.71
C VAL A 103 5.61 -6.13 -14.26
N ASP A 104 5.97 -7.10 -13.43
CA ASP A 104 6.64 -8.33 -13.84
C ASP A 104 5.56 -9.38 -14.19
N PRO A 105 5.37 -9.74 -15.47
CA PRO A 105 4.27 -10.62 -15.86
C PRO A 105 4.31 -12.01 -15.19
N GLU A 106 5.49 -12.56 -14.92
CA GLU A 106 5.63 -13.89 -14.31
C GLU A 106 5.20 -13.85 -12.83
N ALA A 107 5.80 -12.94 -12.08
CA ALA A 107 5.50 -12.79 -10.66
C ALA A 107 4.09 -12.23 -10.42
N ALA A 108 3.57 -11.36 -11.30
CA ALA A 108 2.22 -10.81 -11.20
C ALA A 108 1.13 -11.87 -11.35
N LYS A 109 1.34 -12.91 -12.19
CA LYS A 109 0.41 -14.05 -12.28
C LYS A 109 0.28 -14.77 -10.93
N ILE A 110 1.40 -14.98 -10.24
CA ILE A 110 1.42 -15.61 -8.91
C ILE A 110 0.72 -14.73 -7.88
N VAL A 111 0.92 -13.40 -7.93
CA VAL A 111 0.19 -12.46 -7.06
C VAL A 111 -1.32 -12.58 -7.30
N ARG A 112 -1.79 -12.52 -8.55
CA ARG A 112 -3.23 -12.69 -8.88
C ARG A 112 -3.76 -14.04 -8.37
N MET A 113 -2.99 -15.11 -8.52
CA MET A 113 -3.34 -16.43 -8.01
C MET A 113 -3.48 -16.43 -6.48
N ILE A 114 -2.57 -15.81 -5.74
CA ILE A 114 -2.63 -15.71 -4.27
C ILE A 114 -3.93 -15.02 -3.81
N PHE A 115 -4.31 -13.92 -4.46
CA PHE A 115 -5.56 -13.22 -4.16
C PHE A 115 -6.79 -14.10 -4.45
N ASN A 116 -6.82 -14.78 -5.61
CA ASN A 116 -7.90 -15.68 -5.97
C ASN A 116 -8.04 -16.87 -5.00
N LEU A 117 -6.94 -17.53 -4.65
CA LEU A 117 -6.95 -18.65 -3.68
C LEU A 117 -7.48 -18.22 -2.31
N LYS A 118 -7.16 -16.98 -1.89
CA LYS A 118 -7.69 -16.42 -0.65
C LYS A 118 -9.21 -16.17 -0.72
N ILE A 119 -9.71 -15.66 -1.85
CA ILE A 119 -11.15 -15.46 -2.11
C ILE A 119 -11.89 -16.80 -2.11
N ASP A 120 -11.27 -17.84 -2.68
CA ASP A 120 -11.80 -19.21 -2.70
C ASP A 120 -11.80 -19.88 -1.30
N GLY A 121 -11.20 -19.23 -0.30
CA GLY A 121 -11.24 -19.67 1.10
C GLY A 121 -10.06 -20.53 1.54
N MET A 122 -8.96 -20.55 0.79
CA MET A 122 -7.73 -21.13 1.32
C MET A 122 -7.12 -20.24 2.41
N ASN A 123 -6.63 -20.85 3.47
CA ASN A 123 -5.90 -20.13 4.50
C ASN A 123 -4.46 -19.78 4.03
N GLN A 124 -3.82 -18.82 4.69
CA GLN A 124 -2.50 -18.32 4.25
C GLN A 124 -1.39 -19.37 4.31
N GLN A 125 -1.48 -20.33 5.24
CA GLN A 125 -0.53 -21.43 5.36
C GLN A 125 -0.69 -22.40 4.19
N ALA A 126 -1.92 -22.84 3.92
CA ALA A 126 -2.26 -23.71 2.81
C ALA A 126 -1.91 -23.09 1.45
N ILE A 127 -2.09 -21.77 1.29
CA ILE A 127 -1.62 -21.06 0.08
C ILE A 127 -0.10 -21.19 -0.06
N GLY A 128 0.65 -21.03 1.04
CA GLY A 128 2.10 -21.18 1.03
C GLY A 128 2.53 -22.61 0.67
N GLU A 129 1.94 -23.61 1.32
CA GLU A 129 2.17 -25.04 1.05
C GLU A 129 1.87 -25.39 -0.42
N TYR A 130 0.71 -24.96 -0.93
CA TYR A 130 0.31 -25.16 -2.32
C TYR A 130 1.29 -24.55 -3.32
N LEU A 131 1.80 -23.33 -3.05
CA LEU A 131 2.82 -22.70 -3.90
C LEU A 131 4.15 -23.46 -3.87
N ASN A 132 4.52 -24.01 -2.71
CA ASN A 132 5.74 -24.81 -2.58
C ASN A 132 5.61 -26.15 -3.32
N GLU A 133 4.44 -26.80 -3.27
CA GLU A 133 4.15 -28.03 -4.02
C GLU A 133 4.23 -27.83 -5.54
N LEU A 134 3.77 -26.67 -6.02
CA LEU A 134 3.91 -26.27 -7.43
C LEU A 134 5.35 -25.90 -7.83
N GLY A 135 6.29 -25.86 -6.89
CA GLY A 135 7.68 -25.46 -7.14
C GLY A 135 7.84 -23.97 -7.44
N VAL A 136 6.88 -23.12 -7.06
CA VAL A 136 6.94 -21.67 -7.31
C VAL A 136 7.95 -21.02 -6.38
N SER A 137 8.98 -20.38 -6.94
CA SER A 137 9.99 -19.66 -6.17
C SER A 137 9.37 -18.57 -5.31
N CYS A 138 9.71 -18.55 -4.02
CA CYS A 138 9.23 -17.52 -3.10
C CYS A 138 9.84 -16.15 -3.44
N PRO A 139 9.29 -15.02 -2.92
CA PRO A 139 9.78 -13.68 -3.24
C PRO A 139 11.28 -13.45 -3.01
N MET A 140 11.87 -14.22 -2.09
CA MET A 140 13.30 -14.17 -1.80
C MET A 140 14.11 -14.90 -2.87
N GLU A 141 13.74 -16.15 -3.21
CA GLU A 141 14.40 -16.95 -4.24
C GLU A 141 14.27 -16.34 -5.62
N TYR A 142 13.08 -15.86 -5.97
CA TYR A 142 12.83 -15.22 -7.25
C TYR A 142 13.78 -14.03 -7.50
N LYS A 143 14.14 -13.29 -6.45
CA LYS A 143 15.13 -12.20 -6.54
C LYS A 143 16.55 -12.70 -6.74
N ILE A 144 16.90 -13.82 -6.12
CA ILE A 144 18.21 -14.46 -6.27
C ILE A 144 18.36 -14.98 -7.70
N GLU A 145 17.33 -15.63 -8.24
CA GLU A 145 17.26 -16.13 -9.63
C GLU A 145 17.42 -15.01 -10.66
N LYS A 146 16.81 -13.84 -10.42
CA LYS A 146 16.99 -12.63 -11.26
C LYS A 146 18.31 -11.88 -10.99
N GLY A 147 19.24 -12.44 -10.22
CA GLY A 147 20.61 -11.92 -10.06
C GLY A 147 20.80 -10.83 -8.99
N VAL A 148 19.85 -10.65 -8.06
CA VAL A 148 19.97 -9.63 -6.99
C VAL A 148 20.93 -10.13 -5.91
N LYS A 149 22.19 -9.68 -5.96
CA LYS A 149 23.31 -10.16 -5.11
C LYS A 149 23.20 -9.87 -3.60
N ALA A 150 22.29 -8.98 -3.17
CA ALA A 150 22.19 -8.52 -1.79
C ALA A 150 20.88 -8.94 -1.13
N VAL A 151 20.58 -10.23 -1.08
CA VAL A 151 19.45 -10.75 -0.31
C VAL A 151 19.96 -11.30 1.02
N THR A 152 19.36 -10.87 2.14
CA THR A 152 19.77 -11.31 3.48
C THR A 152 19.43 -12.79 3.64
N MET A 153 20.45 -13.65 3.53
CA MET A 153 20.29 -15.12 3.58
C MET A 153 19.92 -15.67 4.96
N HIS A 154 19.86 -14.85 6.00
CA HIS A 154 19.61 -15.29 7.39
C HIS A 154 18.20 -15.88 7.61
N PHE A 155 17.26 -15.69 6.67
CA PHE A 155 15.91 -16.26 6.72
C PHE A 155 15.75 -17.53 5.86
N ARG A 156 16.83 -18.03 5.25
CA ARG A 156 16.82 -19.31 4.54
C ARG A 156 16.95 -20.45 5.55
N THR A 157 15.88 -21.23 5.68
CA THR A 157 15.90 -22.49 6.43
C THR A 157 16.06 -23.63 5.43
N GLY A 158 17.30 -23.93 5.01
CA GLY A 158 17.62 -24.98 4.03
C GLY A 158 18.24 -24.47 2.73
N GLU A 159 18.32 -25.34 1.71
CA GLU A 159 18.93 -25.03 0.40
C GLU A 159 18.14 -23.96 -0.39
N LYS A 160 16.82 -23.95 -0.25
CA LYS A 160 15.91 -22.96 -0.85
C LYS A 160 14.95 -22.40 0.19
N ALA A 161 14.66 -21.10 0.13
CA ALA A 161 13.60 -20.50 0.92
C ALA A 161 12.22 -20.87 0.36
N LEU A 162 11.30 -21.24 1.26
CA LEU A 162 9.94 -21.64 0.95
C LEU A 162 8.94 -20.51 1.21
N TRP A 163 7.77 -20.59 0.57
CA TRP A 163 6.62 -19.75 0.91
C TRP A 163 6.15 -20.05 2.33
N SER A 164 5.98 -18.99 3.11
CA SER A 164 5.43 -19.03 4.47
C SER A 164 4.13 -18.25 4.56
N SER A 165 3.30 -18.56 5.56
CA SER A 165 2.05 -17.84 5.83
C SER A 165 2.27 -16.33 5.99
N VAL A 166 3.39 -15.93 6.62
CA VAL A 166 3.79 -14.54 6.79
C VAL A 166 4.11 -13.87 5.44
N SER A 167 4.77 -14.59 4.53
CA SER A 167 5.10 -14.07 3.20
C SER A 167 3.83 -13.86 2.37
N VAL A 168 2.90 -14.82 2.41
CA VAL A 168 1.58 -14.70 1.77
C VAL A 168 0.79 -13.53 2.36
N ARG A 169 0.74 -13.41 3.69
CA ARG A 169 0.06 -12.30 4.37
C ARG A 169 0.60 -10.93 3.97
N ARG A 170 1.92 -10.79 3.89
CA ARG A 170 2.57 -9.55 3.43
C ARG A 170 2.20 -9.18 2.00
N ILE A 171 1.92 -10.16 1.14
CA ILE A 171 1.43 -9.89 -0.22
C ILE A 171 -0.01 -9.39 -0.16
N LEU A 172 -0.89 -10.12 0.55
CA LEU A 172 -2.31 -9.79 0.63
C LEU A 172 -2.58 -8.42 1.27
N GLU A 173 -1.76 -7.96 2.23
CA GLU A 173 -1.96 -6.68 2.93
C GLU A 173 -1.31 -5.46 2.25
N ASN A 174 -0.50 -5.65 1.21
CA ASN A 174 0.32 -4.56 0.67
C ASN A 174 -0.44 -3.73 -0.38
N PRO A 175 -0.73 -2.45 -0.13
CA PRO A 175 -1.46 -1.59 -1.07
C PRO A 175 -0.66 -1.25 -2.34
N ILE A 176 0.61 -1.66 -2.43
CA ILE A 176 1.36 -1.53 -3.69
C ILE A 176 0.66 -2.25 -4.84
N TYR A 177 -0.03 -3.38 -4.58
CA TYR A 177 -0.67 -4.16 -5.63
C TYR A 177 -1.89 -3.47 -6.26
N ILE A 178 -2.42 -2.42 -5.62
CA ILE A 178 -3.47 -1.55 -6.15
C ILE A 178 -2.92 -0.23 -6.72
N GLY A 179 -1.61 -0.13 -6.95
CA GLY A 179 -0.96 1.07 -7.49
C GLY A 179 -0.60 2.14 -6.44
N THR A 180 -0.83 1.87 -5.15
CA THR A 180 -0.59 2.83 -4.07
C THR A 180 0.79 2.68 -3.46
N LEU A 181 1.62 3.71 -3.62
CA LEU A 181 3.00 3.74 -3.16
C LEU A 181 3.12 4.54 -1.86
N ILE A 182 3.41 3.83 -0.76
CA ILE A 182 3.64 4.43 0.56
C ILE A 182 5.13 4.39 0.88
N GLN A 183 5.75 5.57 0.98
CA GLN A 183 7.18 5.71 1.24
C GLN A 183 7.47 6.57 2.48
N GLY A 184 8.72 6.55 2.93
CA GLY A 184 9.14 7.37 4.07
C GLY A 184 8.72 6.81 5.44
N LYS A 185 8.33 5.52 5.51
CA LYS A 185 7.85 4.85 6.74
C LYS A 185 8.80 4.92 7.94
N THR A 186 10.08 5.15 7.70
CA THR A 186 11.09 5.28 8.75
C THR A 186 11.98 6.49 8.50
N THR A 187 12.36 7.17 9.57
CA THR A 187 13.30 8.28 9.54
C THR A 187 14.42 8.10 10.57
N SER A 188 15.45 8.93 10.46
CA SER A 188 16.54 9.08 11.44
C SER A 188 16.48 10.49 12.01
N LEU A 189 16.68 10.64 13.32
CA LEU A 189 16.63 11.94 14.01
C LEU A 189 17.67 12.92 13.46
N SER A 190 18.87 12.43 13.15
CA SER A 190 19.96 13.26 12.60
C SER A 190 20.89 12.41 11.74
N TYR A 191 21.82 13.06 11.04
CA TYR A 191 22.89 12.35 10.33
C TYR A 191 23.85 11.61 11.29
N ARG A 192 23.87 12.02 12.58
CA ARG A 192 24.70 11.43 13.64
C ARG A 192 24.06 10.16 14.24
N ASP A 193 22.73 10.11 14.31
CA ASP A 193 22.02 8.97 14.89
C ASP A 193 21.57 7.98 13.80
N ARG A 194 22.12 6.77 13.83
CA ARG A 194 21.78 5.69 12.89
C ARG A 194 20.51 4.93 13.28
N ARG A 195 19.95 5.18 14.47
CA ARG A 195 18.68 4.57 14.88
C ARG A 195 17.56 5.02 13.94
N ARG A 196 16.74 4.06 13.54
CA ARG A 196 15.58 4.29 12.68
C ARG A 196 14.32 4.24 13.53
N PHE A 197 13.50 5.26 13.38
CA PHE A 197 12.20 5.37 14.04
C PHE A 197 11.12 5.26 12.98
N LYS A 198 10.01 4.60 13.32
CA LYS A 198 8.82 4.61 12.46
C LYS A 198 8.19 5.99 12.56
N LYS A 199 7.82 6.57 11.41
CA LYS A 199 7.02 7.78 11.39
C LYS A 199 5.57 7.46 11.80
N ASP A 200 4.89 8.47 12.30
CA ASP A 200 3.45 8.38 12.54
C ASP A 200 2.71 8.12 11.19
N PRO A 201 1.66 7.28 11.16
CA PRO A 201 0.89 7.04 9.96
C PRO A 201 0.34 8.30 9.28
N SER A 202 0.01 9.35 10.04
CA SER A 202 -0.50 10.63 9.51
C SER A 202 0.55 11.43 8.72
N GLU A 203 1.84 11.19 8.98
CA GLU A 203 2.95 11.82 8.25
C GLU A 203 3.32 11.07 6.96
N LEU A 204 2.69 9.92 6.70
CA LEU A 204 3.00 9.11 5.53
C LEU A 204 2.26 9.63 4.32
N THR A 205 3.03 10.03 3.30
CA THR A 205 2.45 10.35 2.00
C THR A 205 2.18 9.06 1.23
N ALA A 206 0.92 8.81 0.92
CA ALA A 206 0.48 7.77 0.00
C ALA A 206 0.31 8.37 -1.40
N PHE A 207 1.04 7.83 -2.38
CA PHE A 207 0.88 8.18 -3.79
C PHE A 207 0.05 7.11 -4.46
N GLU A 208 -1.23 7.39 -4.60
CA GLU A 208 -2.16 6.57 -5.37
C GLU A 208 -1.83 6.64 -6.86
N ASN A 209 -2.12 5.57 -7.61
CA ASN A 209 -1.89 5.46 -9.05
C ASN A 209 -0.47 5.80 -9.52
N SER A 210 0.53 5.55 -8.66
CA SER A 210 1.93 5.79 -8.98
C SER A 210 2.50 4.82 -10.01
N HIS A 211 1.84 3.67 -10.20
CA HIS A 211 2.22 2.61 -11.12
C HIS A 211 1.03 1.70 -11.43
N GLU A 212 1.19 0.83 -12.43
CA GLU A 212 0.15 -0.11 -12.85
C GLU A 212 -0.21 -1.11 -11.73
N ALA A 213 -1.51 -1.22 -11.45
CA ALA A 213 -2.04 -2.13 -10.44
C ALA A 213 -2.06 -3.58 -10.95
N ILE A 214 -1.60 -4.52 -10.10
CA ILE A 214 -1.73 -5.97 -10.38
C ILE A 214 -3.09 -6.49 -9.94
N ILE A 215 -3.67 -5.92 -8.89
CA ILE A 215 -4.97 -6.29 -8.34
C ILE A 215 -5.83 -5.05 -8.35
N SER A 216 -7.11 -5.21 -8.67
CA SER A 216 -8.05 -4.11 -8.57
C SER A 216 -8.31 -3.71 -7.11
N GLU A 217 -8.70 -2.46 -6.94
CA GLU A 217 -9.08 -1.94 -5.62
C GLU A 217 -10.23 -2.74 -5.00
N THR A 218 -11.24 -3.13 -5.80
CA THR A 218 -12.39 -3.91 -5.30
C THR A 218 -11.96 -5.27 -4.75
N THR A 219 -11.13 -6.01 -5.51
CA THR A 219 -10.60 -7.32 -5.10
C THR A 219 -9.74 -7.19 -3.85
N PHE A 220 -8.91 -6.15 -3.78
CA PHE A 220 -8.07 -5.89 -2.62
C PHE A 220 -8.90 -5.60 -1.36
N LEU A 221 -9.93 -4.76 -1.47
CA LEU A 221 -10.84 -4.43 -0.36
C LEU A 221 -11.60 -5.66 0.14
N ILE A 222 -12.10 -6.50 -0.77
CA ILE A 222 -12.72 -7.79 -0.43
C ILE A 222 -11.74 -8.65 0.39
N VAL A 223 -10.49 -8.75 -0.05
CA VAL A 223 -9.46 -9.51 0.66
C VAL A 223 -9.11 -8.89 2.01
N GLN A 224 -9.00 -7.56 2.12
CA GLN A 224 -8.76 -6.90 3.42
C GLN A 224 -9.87 -7.22 4.41
N ASP A 225 -11.12 -7.20 3.95
CA ASP A 225 -12.26 -7.57 4.78
C ASP A 225 -12.22 -9.06 5.19
N LEU A 226 -11.86 -9.95 4.26
CA LEU A 226 -11.63 -11.37 4.59
C LEU A 226 -10.53 -11.60 5.63
N LEU A 227 -9.48 -10.78 5.63
CA LEU A 227 -8.37 -10.88 6.59
C LEU A 227 -8.78 -10.43 8.00
N LYS A 228 -9.75 -9.51 8.12
CA LYS A 228 -10.30 -9.06 9.41
C LYS A 228 -11.25 -10.08 10.02
N ARG A 229 -11.87 -10.93 9.20
CA ARG A 229 -12.82 -11.95 9.67
C ARG A 229 -12.11 -13.11 10.34
N ASP A 230 -12.52 -13.43 11.56
CA ASP A 230 -12.08 -14.63 12.25
C ASP A 230 -12.65 -15.86 11.51
N THR A 231 -11.77 -16.52 10.75
CA THR A 231 -12.12 -17.68 9.94
C THR A 231 -11.14 -18.81 10.26
N SER A 232 -11.62 -19.77 11.06
CA SER A 232 -10.86 -20.98 11.34
C SER A 232 -11.12 -22.02 10.24
N CYS A 233 -10.04 -22.67 9.80
CA CYS A 233 -10.12 -23.91 9.04
C CYS A 233 -10.31 -25.09 10.01
N GLY A 234 -11.05 -26.13 9.58
CA GLY A 234 -11.12 -27.36 10.35
C GLY A 234 -9.74 -28.00 10.47
N LYS A 235 -9.51 -28.80 11.52
CA LYS A 235 -8.19 -29.42 11.82
C LYS A 235 -7.58 -30.22 10.65
N ASN A 236 -8.41 -30.69 9.71
CA ASN A 236 -8.00 -31.51 8.56
C ASN A 236 -8.44 -30.91 7.20
N THR A 237 -8.78 -29.62 7.13
CA THR A 237 -9.20 -28.99 5.87
C THR A 237 -8.41 -27.73 5.59
N ASN A 238 -7.85 -27.64 4.38
CA ASN A 238 -7.11 -26.45 3.92
C ASN A 238 -8.02 -25.33 3.39
N LYS A 239 -9.33 -25.60 3.33
CA LYS A 239 -10.38 -24.66 2.92
C LYS A 239 -11.38 -24.44 4.04
N VAL A 240 -11.83 -23.20 4.18
CA VAL A 240 -12.93 -22.85 5.07
C VAL A 240 -14.29 -23.20 4.43
N HIS A 241 -15.29 -23.48 5.26
CA HIS A 241 -16.67 -23.66 4.80
C HIS A 241 -17.20 -22.41 4.09
N THR A 242 -18.15 -22.59 3.16
CA THR A 242 -18.71 -21.53 2.32
C THR A 242 -19.14 -20.31 3.15
N PHE A 243 -19.86 -20.53 4.25
CA PHE A 243 -20.42 -19.47 5.09
C PHE A 243 -19.53 -18.98 6.24
N SER A 244 -18.33 -19.54 6.42
CA SER A 244 -17.43 -19.16 7.51
C SER A 244 -17.08 -17.67 7.45
N GLY A 245 -17.39 -16.95 8.54
CA GLY A 245 -17.15 -15.51 8.69
C GLY A 245 -18.24 -14.60 8.10
N PHE A 246 -19.35 -15.15 7.58
CA PHE A 246 -20.42 -14.36 6.94
C PHE A 246 -21.77 -14.41 7.65
N VAL A 247 -22.00 -15.41 8.50
CA VAL A 247 -23.32 -15.65 9.09
C VAL A 247 -23.35 -15.28 10.56
N TYR A 248 -24.28 -14.40 10.91
CA TYR A 248 -24.47 -13.82 12.23
C TYR A 248 -25.89 -14.10 12.72
N CYS A 249 -26.04 -14.17 14.04
CA CYS A 249 -27.35 -14.22 14.66
C CYS A 249 -27.99 -12.84 14.60
N GLY A 250 -29.18 -12.73 14.00
CA GLY A 250 -29.94 -11.47 13.94
C GLY A 250 -30.40 -10.94 15.31
N ASN A 251 -30.45 -11.79 16.35
CA ASN A 251 -30.93 -11.40 17.67
C ASN A 251 -29.82 -10.93 18.62
N CYS A 252 -28.60 -11.48 18.50
CA CYS A 252 -27.48 -11.12 19.40
C CYS A 252 -26.22 -10.61 18.68
N GLY A 253 -26.22 -10.55 17.35
CA GLY A 253 -25.10 -10.07 16.54
C GLY A 253 -23.86 -10.98 16.53
N LYS A 254 -23.83 -12.07 17.30
CA LYS A 254 -22.69 -13.00 17.34
C LYS A 254 -22.68 -13.95 16.14
N VAL A 255 -21.49 -14.39 15.74
CA VAL A 255 -21.27 -15.32 14.61
C VAL A 255 -21.94 -16.69 14.87
N LEU A 256 -22.55 -17.28 13.83
CA LEU A 256 -23.06 -18.65 13.89
C LEU A 256 -21.96 -19.66 13.55
N TYR A 257 -21.90 -20.75 14.31
CA TYR A 257 -20.87 -21.78 14.16
C TYR A 257 -21.42 -23.04 13.49
N HIS A 258 -20.60 -23.68 12.67
CA HIS A 258 -20.91 -24.99 12.12
C HIS A 258 -20.96 -26.03 13.24
N ARG A 259 -22.01 -26.88 13.20
CA ARG A 259 -22.14 -28.10 14.00
C ARG A 259 -22.45 -29.25 13.05
N HIS A 260 -21.61 -30.28 13.10
CA HIS A 260 -21.86 -31.55 12.43
C HIS A 260 -22.76 -32.43 13.31
N SER A 261 -23.83 -32.98 12.72
CA SER A 261 -24.63 -34.03 13.36
C SER A 261 -24.17 -35.41 12.88
N LYS A 262 -24.40 -36.47 13.67
CA LYS A 262 -23.99 -37.86 13.40
C LYS A 262 -24.72 -38.54 12.20
N GLY A 263 -25.24 -37.75 11.25
CA GLY A 263 -26.00 -38.24 10.08
C GLY A 263 -25.92 -37.29 8.89
N GLN A 264 -24.70 -36.83 8.55
CA GLN A 264 -24.36 -35.94 7.42
C GLN A 264 -24.93 -34.52 7.40
N ASN A 265 -25.99 -34.21 8.15
CA ASN A 265 -26.53 -32.85 8.16
C ASN A 265 -25.61 -31.84 8.90
N THR A 266 -25.15 -30.80 8.18
CA THR A 266 -24.48 -29.63 8.74
C THR A 266 -25.46 -28.52 9.10
N PHE A 267 -25.26 -27.94 10.28
CA PHE A 267 -26.10 -26.86 10.80
C PHE A 267 -25.25 -25.66 11.23
N LEU A 268 -25.83 -24.47 11.11
CA LEU A 268 -25.30 -23.25 11.69
C LEU A 268 -26.11 -22.90 12.94
N GLU A 269 -25.42 -22.74 14.06
CA GLU A 269 -26.03 -22.55 15.37
C GLU A 269 -25.42 -21.38 16.15
N CYS A 270 -26.29 -20.68 16.88
CA CYS A 270 -25.86 -19.67 17.84
C CYS A 270 -25.37 -20.36 19.11
N ARG A 271 -24.12 -20.08 19.53
CA ARG A 271 -23.53 -20.63 20.76
C ARG A 271 -23.70 -19.71 21.98
N ASN A 272 -24.32 -18.54 21.80
CA ASN A 272 -24.48 -17.58 22.89
C ASN A 272 -25.56 -18.05 23.87
N LYS A 273 -25.16 -18.41 25.09
CA LYS A 273 -26.08 -18.90 26.13
C LYS A 273 -27.09 -17.84 26.59
N GLU A 274 -26.72 -16.57 26.52
CA GLU A 274 -27.56 -15.42 26.87
C GLU A 274 -28.49 -15.00 25.73
N CYS A 275 -28.37 -15.59 24.53
CA CYS A 275 -29.28 -15.28 23.45
C CYS A 275 -30.59 -16.07 23.61
N PHE A 276 -31.70 -15.37 23.52
CA PHE A 276 -33.04 -15.98 23.45
C PHE A 276 -33.27 -16.78 22.16
N CYS A 277 -32.36 -16.66 21.19
CA CYS A 277 -32.39 -17.38 19.94
C CYS A 277 -31.92 -18.83 20.13
N LYS A 278 -32.84 -19.80 20.08
CA LYS A 278 -32.50 -21.21 19.77
C LYS A 278 -32.22 -21.39 18.26
N GLY A 279 -31.55 -20.41 17.66
CA GLY A 279 -31.37 -20.26 16.23
C GLY A 279 -30.49 -21.37 15.67
N ARG A 280 -31.11 -22.31 14.96
CA ARG A 280 -30.47 -23.40 14.23
C ARG A 280 -31.03 -23.42 12.81
N ILE A 281 -30.15 -23.32 11.83
CA ILE A 281 -30.51 -23.42 10.41
C ILE A 281 -29.69 -24.52 9.73
N LYS A 282 -30.32 -25.28 8.84
CA LYS A 282 -29.63 -26.25 7.99
C LYS A 282 -28.80 -25.49 6.95
N GLU A 283 -27.57 -25.94 6.73
CA GLU A 283 -26.67 -25.30 5.77
C GLU A 283 -27.25 -25.31 4.35
N GLU A 284 -27.86 -26.41 3.92
CA GLU A 284 -28.49 -26.57 2.59
C GLU A 284 -29.60 -25.54 2.36
N ILE A 285 -30.49 -25.35 3.33
CA ILE A 285 -31.56 -24.34 3.23
C ILE A 285 -30.97 -22.95 3.07
N LEU A 286 -29.90 -22.64 3.82
CA LEU A 286 -29.24 -21.35 3.72
C LEU A 286 -28.53 -21.19 2.38
N LYS A 287 -27.87 -22.23 1.85
CA LYS A 287 -27.27 -22.23 0.50
C LYS A 287 -28.30 -21.88 -0.56
N ASP A 288 -29.44 -22.56 -0.55
CA ASP A 288 -30.49 -22.34 -1.54
C ASP A 288 -31.08 -20.93 -1.49
N VAL A 289 -31.40 -20.44 -0.29
CA VAL A 289 -31.98 -19.10 -0.10
C VAL A 289 -31.00 -18.01 -0.53
N VAL A 290 -29.74 -18.12 -0.10
CA VAL A 290 -28.70 -17.15 -0.47
C VAL A 290 -28.44 -17.20 -1.97
N PHE A 291 -28.33 -18.40 -2.55
CA PHE A 291 -28.09 -18.56 -3.99
C PHE A 291 -29.21 -17.97 -4.83
N LYS A 292 -30.48 -18.27 -4.51
CA LYS A 292 -31.64 -17.71 -5.21
C LYS A 292 -31.69 -16.19 -5.10
N THR A 293 -31.39 -15.65 -3.91
CA THR A 293 -31.39 -14.19 -3.67
C THR A 293 -30.29 -13.51 -4.49
N LEU A 294 -29.07 -14.05 -4.46
CA LEU A 294 -27.96 -13.54 -5.25
C LEU A 294 -28.23 -13.64 -6.74
N LYS A 295 -28.75 -14.78 -7.24
CA LYS A 295 -29.08 -14.95 -8.66
C LYS A 295 -30.15 -13.96 -9.13
N LYS A 296 -31.17 -13.71 -8.31
CA LYS A 296 -32.18 -12.67 -8.58
C LYS A 296 -31.54 -11.28 -8.62
N HIS A 297 -30.69 -10.94 -7.65
CA HIS A 297 -29.99 -9.66 -7.61
C HIS A 297 -29.08 -9.46 -8.82
N ILE A 298 -28.26 -10.47 -9.17
CA ILE A 298 -27.40 -10.46 -10.35
C ILE A 298 -28.23 -10.24 -11.62
N GLY A 299 -29.36 -10.93 -11.75
CA GLY A 299 -30.27 -10.76 -12.89
C GLY A 299 -30.88 -9.35 -12.98
N LEU A 300 -31.25 -8.75 -11.84
CA LEU A 300 -31.76 -7.38 -11.78
C LEU A 300 -30.68 -6.36 -12.19
N VAL A 301 -29.47 -6.49 -11.64
CA VAL A 301 -28.34 -5.62 -11.96
C VAL A 301 -28.02 -5.69 -13.44
N LEU A 302 -27.91 -6.89 -14.03
CA LEU A 302 -27.60 -7.03 -15.46
C LEU A 302 -28.71 -6.48 -16.37
N LYS A 303 -29.99 -6.68 -16.03
CA LYS A 303 -31.14 -6.20 -16.82
C LYS A 303 -31.36 -4.68 -16.75
N HIS A 304 -30.97 -4.05 -15.65
CA HIS A 304 -31.20 -2.62 -15.43
C HIS A 304 -29.91 -1.77 -15.43
N SER A 305 -28.78 -2.36 -15.84
CA SER A 305 -27.46 -1.71 -15.77
C SER A 305 -27.25 -0.49 -16.67
N GLU A 306 -28.15 -0.18 -17.61
CA GLU A 306 -27.97 0.98 -18.51
C GLU A 306 -28.54 2.31 -17.95
N PRO A 307 -29.71 2.37 -17.28
CA PRO A 307 -30.22 3.63 -16.72
C PRO A 307 -30.16 3.77 -15.18
N MET A 308 -29.80 2.74 -14.41
CA MET A 308 -30.03 2.72 -12.95
C MET A 308 -28.82 3.02 -12.07
N ILE A 309 -28.17 4.14 -12.33
CA ILE A 309 -27.16 4.69 -11.43
C ILE A 309 -27.75 5.94 -10.79
N LYS A 310 -28.52 5.80 -9.71
CA LYS A 310 -28.92 6.95 -8.88
C LYS A 310 -28.91 6.57 -7.41
N SER A 311 -27.94 7.15 -6.69
CA SER A 311 -28.18 7.84 -5.42
C SER A 311 -26.89 8.57 -5.06
N ASP A 312 -25.78 7.83 -4.82
CA ASP A 312 -24.53 8.42 -4.30
C ASP A 312 -23.35 8.37 -5.28
N PHE A 313 -23.22 7.30 -6.06
CA PHE A 313 -22.14 7.17 -7.05
C PHE A 313 -22.22 8.28 -8.12
N MET A 314 -23.41 8.59 -8.64
CA MET A 314 -23.60 9.70 -9.58
C MET A 314 -23.41 11.06 -8.92
N GLN A 315 -23.77 11.23 -7.65
CA GLN A 315 -23.52 12.49 -6.95
C GLN A 315 -22.02 12.73 -6.81
N ASN A 316 -21.28 11.74 -6.34
CA ASN A 316 -19.82 11.82 -6.25
C ASN A 316 -19.20 12.04 -7.63
N LEU A 317 -19.63 11.30 -8.65
CA LEU A 317 -19.11 11.45 -10.02
C LEU A 317 -19.44 12.83 -10.62
N ASN A 318 -20.60 13.40 -10.29
CA ASN A 318 -20.97 14.77 -10.68
C ASN A 318 -20.15 15.82 -9.92
N ILE A 319 -19.94 15.66 -8.61
CA ILE A 319 -19.08 16.54 -7.80
C ILE A 319 -17.66 16.53 -8.37
N THR A 320 -17.09 15.34 -8.57
CA THR A 320 -15.76 15.16 -9.18
C THR A 320 -15.70 15.80 -10.59
N ASN A 321 -16.76 15.69 -11.39
CA ASN A 321 -16.82 16.35 -12.70
C ASN A 321 -16.89 17.88 -12.62
N LEU A 322 -17.59 18.44 -11.63
CA LEU A 322 -17.68 19.87 -11.40
C LEU A 322 -16.32 20.44 -10.95
N GLU A 323 -15.68 19.80 -9.97
CA GLU A 323 -14.35 20.18 -9.49
C GLU A 323 -13.29 20.10 -10.60
N LEU A 324 -13.32 19.04 -11.42
CA LEU A 324 -12.41 18.88 -12.55
C LEU A 324 -12.61 20.01 -13.57
N LYS A 325 -13.86 20.36 -13.91
CA LYS A 325 -14.16 21.47 -14.82
C LYS A 325 -13.68 22.81 -14.26
N GLU A 326 -13.80 23.03 -12.96
CA GLU A 326 -13.34 24.26 -12.32
C GLU A 326 -11.83 24.42 -12.43
N LEU A 327 -11.05 23.38 -12.09
CA LEU A 327 -9.60 23.37 -12.24
C LEU A 327 -9.15 23.51 -13.70
N GLU A 328 -9.80 22.83 -14.64
CA GLU A 328 -9.51 22.96 -16.08
C GLU A 328 -9.79 24.39 -16.59
N ASN A 329 -10.83 25.05 -16.08
CA ASN A 329 -11.10 26.45 -16.38
C ASN A 329 -10.04 27.38 -15.79
N GLN A 330 -9.59 27.14 -14.55
CA GLN A 330 -8.49 27.90 -13.93
C GLN A 330 -7.19 27.77 -14.74
N VAL A 331 -6.80 26.55 -15.15
CA VAL A 331 -5.65 26.31 -16.02
C VAL A 331 -5.79 27.07 -17.34
N ARG A 332 -6.98 27.04 -17.96
CA ARG A 332 -7.26 27.77 -19.19
C ARG A 332 -7.10 29.29 -19.03
N GLN A 333 -7.60 29.85 -17.92
CA GLN A 333 -7.44 31.27 -17.62
C GLN A 333 -5.97 31.65 -17.38
N LEU A 334 -5.22 30.85 -16.61
CA LEU A 334 -3.80 31.09 -16.37
C LEU A 334 -2.97 31.02 -17.65
N LYS A 335 -3.23 30.04 -18.53
CA LYS A 335 -2.58 29.95 -19.86
C LYS A 335 -2.91 31.16 -20.74
N LYS A 336 -4.14 31.66 -20.69
CA LYS A 336 -4.53 32.89 -21.41
C LYS A 336 -3.78 34.12 -20.88
N SER A 337 -3.66 34.25 -19.55
CA SER A 337 -2.88 35.34 -18.93
C SER A 337 -1.39 35.25 -19.27
N GLN A 338 -0.84 34.04 -19.35
CA GLN A 338 0.54 33.81 -19.79
C GLN A 338 0.75 34.19 -21.27
N ALA A 339 -0.19 33.84 -22.16
CA ALA A 339 -0.14 34.27 -23.56
C ALA A 339 -0.17 35.80 -23.70
N ASN A 340 -0.99 36.48 -22.91
CA ASN A 340 -1.00 37.95 -22.85
C ASN A 340 0.32 38.54 -22.34
N LEU A 341 0.98 37.88 -21.39
CA LEU A 341 2.29 38.29 -20.89
C LEU A 341 3.36 38.21 -21.99
N ILE A 342 3.33 37.16 -22.81
CA ILE A 342 4.22 36.99 -23.98
C ILE A 342 4.01 38.14 -24.98
N LEU A 343 2.75 38.47 -25.31
CA LEU A 343 2.43 39.60 -26.19
C LEU A 343 2.93 40.95 -25.64
N LYS A 344 2.84 41.17 -24.33
CA LYS A 344 3.37 42.39 -23.70
C LYS A 344 4.90 42.47 -23.77
N LYS A 345 5.59 41.33 -23.70
CA LYS A 345 7.05 41.26 -23.91
C LYS A 345 7.42 41.59 -25.35
N GLU A 346 6.73 41.00 -26.34
CA GLU A 346 6.97 41.27 -27.76
C GLU A 346 6.79 42.77 -28.09
N ASN A 347 5.81 43.42 -27.45
CA ASN A 347 5.59 44.86 -27.57
C ASN A 347 6.52 45.72 -26.69
N SER A 348 7.55 45.14 -26.06
CA SER A 348 8.52 45.81 -25.18
C SER A 348 7.90 46.59 -24.02
N MET A 349 6.72 46.17 -23.55
CA MET A 349 5.97 46.85 -22.47
C MET A 349 6.41 46.41 -21.06
N ILE A 350 7.32 45.43 -20.95
CA ILE A 350 7.75 44.81 -19.68
C ILE A 350 9.26 44.54 -19.77
N SER A 351 9.98 44.69 -18.66
CA SER A 351 11.40 44.36 -18.58
C SER A 351 11.66 42.85 -18.63
N GLU A 352 12.87 42.44 -19.04
CA GLU A 352 13.24 41.02 -19.10
C GLU A 352 13.16 40.35 -17.72
N ASN A 353 13.52 41.06 -16.65
CA ASN A 353 13.48 40.53 -15.28
C ASN A 353 12.03 40.31 -14.82
N ASP A 354 11.16 41.31 -15.01
CA ASP A 354 9.73 41.22 -14.63
C ASP A 354 8.99 40.14 -15.43
N TYR A 355 9.33 39.98 -16.71
CA TYR A 355 8.81 38.89 -17.53
C TYR A 355 9.18 37.53 -16.94
N THR A 356 10.45 37.35 -16.56
CA THR A 356 10.97 36.06 -16.06
C THR A 356 10.28 35.68 -14.75
N GLU A 357 10.18 36.61 -13.80
CA GLU A 357 9.49 36.39 -12.52
C GLU A 357 8.00 36.07 -12.71
N MET A 358 7.29 36.83 -13.54
CA MET A 358 5.87 36.57 -13.81
C MET A 358 5.66 35.26 -14.58
N HIS A 359 6.55 34.94 -15.53
CA HIS A 359 6.48 33.70 -16.30
C HIS A 359 6.68 32.47 -15.39
N ASP A 360 7.66 32.52 -14.49
CA ASP A 360 7.90 31.46 -13.50
C ASP A 360 6.74 31.32 -12.50
N PHE A 361 6.14 32.44 -12.11
CA PHE A 361 4.94 32.45 -11.27
C PHE A 361 3.75 31.76 -11.95
N TYR A 362 3.46 32.09 -13.22
CA TYR A 362 2.40 31.44 -13.99
C TYR A 362 2.69 29.96 -14.24
N ASN A 363 3.91 29.60 -14.63
CA ASN A 363 4.32 28.21 -14.81
C ASN A 363 4.13 27.38 -13.53
N SER A 364 4.54 27.93 -12.40
CA SER A 364 4.38 27.27 -11.10
C SER A 364 2.90 27.06 -10.73
N ARG A 365 2.03 28.03 -11.03
CA ARG A 365 0.58 27.88 -10.78
C ARG A 365 -0.10 26.93 -11.74
N ILE A 366 0.24 26.99 -13.03
CA ILE A 366 -0.26 26.06 -14.05
C ILE A 366 0.12 24.63 -13.67
N ALA A 367 1.40 24.37 -13.35
CA ALA A 367 1.87 23.05 -12.95
C ALA A 367 1.13 22.51 -11.71
N LYS A 368 0.85 23.35 -10.71
CA LYS A 368 0.07 22.97 -9.52
C LYS A 368 -1.38 22.61 -9.87
N ALA A 369 -2.06 23.46 -10.64
CA ALA A 369 -3.46 23.24 -11.01
C ALA A 369 -3.62 22.03 -11.95
N GLU A 370 -2.69 21.82 -12.89
CA GLU A 370 -2.67 20.63 -13.75
C GLU A 370 -2.45 19.36 -12.94
N PHE A 371 -1.55 19.38 -11.94
CA PHE A 371 -1.33 18.25 -11.04
C PHE A 371 -2.58 17.91 -10.20
N GLU A 372 -3.30 18.91 -9.70
CA GLU A 372 -4.57 18.71 -9.01
C GLU A 372 -5.67 18.17 -9.93
N ALA A 373 -5.77 18.69 -11.14
CA ALA A 373 -6.70 18.18 -12.16
C ALA A 373 -6.40 16.71 -12.51
N ASP A 374 -5.13 16.34 -12.68
CA ASP A 374 -4.72 14.95 -12.92
C ASP A 374 -5.09 14.03 -11.75
N LYS A 375 -4.95 14.48 -10.50
CA LYS A 375 -5.41 13.71 -9.33
C LYS A 375 -6.91 13.41 -9.39
N ILE A 376 -7.73 14.43 -9.66
CA ILE A 376 -9.19 14.28 -9.74
C ILE A 376 -9.57 13.39 -10.92
N ARG A 377 -8.92 13.57 -12.07
CA ARG A 377 -9.11 12.71 -13.25
C ARG A 377 -8.81 11.25 -12.94
N ASN A 378 -7.73 10.99 -12.21
CA ASN A 378 -7.36 9.66 -11.73
C ASN A 378 -8.35 9.05 -10.73
N VAL A 379 -8.99 9.86 -9.88
CA VAL A 379 -10.09 9.40 -9.02
C VAL A 379 -11.30 9.00 -9.88
N LYS A 380 -11.69 9.83 -10.85
CA LYS A 380 -12.81 9.55 -11.75
C LYS A 380 -12.62 8.25 -12.55
N ILE A 381 -11.44 8.06 -13.15
CA ILE A 381 -11.12 6.84 -13.90
C ILE A 381 -11.31 5.61 -13.00
N ARG A 382 -10.79 5.64 -11.77
CA ARG A 382 -10.95 4.55 -10.79
C ARG A 382 -12.40 4.27 -10.44
N MET A 383 -13.22 5.29 -10.28
CA MET A 383 -14.65 5.10 -9.98
C MET A 383 -15.36 4.38 -11.14
N LEU A 384 -15.04 4.73 -12.38
CA LEU A 384 -15.58 4.07 -13.57
C LEU A 384 -15.08 2.62 -13.70
N GLU A 385 -13.77 2.41 -13.54
CA GLU A 385 -13.16 1.08 -13.55
C GLU A 385 -13.75 0.16 -12.47
N CYS A 386 -14.01 0.70 -11.28
CA CYS A 386 -14.69 -0.02 -10.20
C CYS A 386 -16.11 -0.45 -10.62
N ALA A 387 -16.88 0.43 -11.26
CA ALA A 387 -18.23 0.11 -11.72
C ALA A 387 -18.21 -0.99 -12.81
N ASP A 388 -17.32 -0.87 -13.80
CA ASP A 388 -17.14 -1.86 -14.86
C ASP A 388 -16.67 -3.21 -14.29
N GLU A 389 -15.76 -3.18 -13.33
CA GLU A 389 -15.28 -4.40 -12.69
C GLU A 389 -16.38 -5.10 -11.90
N VAL A 390 -17.15 -4.35 -11.10
CA VAL A 390 -18.30 -4.90 -10.38
C VAL A 390 -19.25 -5.55 -11.37
N LYS A 391 -19.56 -4.89 -12.50
CA LYS A 391 -20.38 -5.45 -13.59
C LYS A 391 -19.76 -6.73 -14.18
N ASN A 392 -18.45 -6.77 -14.41
CA ASN A 392 -17.75 -7.97 -14.90
C ASN A 392 -17.83 -9.13 -13.89
N GLN A 393 -17.76 -8.84 -12.58
CA GLN A 393 -17.98 -9.85 -11.55
C GLN A 393 -19.42 -10.40 -11.61
N TYR A 394 -20.43 -9.54 -11.79
CA TYR A 394 -21.82 -9.98 -11.99
C TYR A 394 -21.97 -10.91 -13.20
N GLN A 395 -21.34 -10.58 -14.33
CA GLN A 395 -21.34 -11.41 -15.53
C GLN A 395 -20.65 -12.76 -15.31
N LYS A 396 -19.49 -12.76 -14.63
CA LYS A 396 -18.71 -13.98 -14.33
C LYS A 396 -19.54 -15.04 -13.60
N TYR A 397 -20.39 -14.63 -12.65
CA TYR A 397 -21.19 -15.55 -11.85
C TYR A 397 -22.61 -15.77 -12.38
N PHE A 398 -23.04 -15.09 -13.45
CA PHE A 398 -24.39 -15.22 -14.00
C PHE A 398 -24.75 -16.65 -14.42
N GLY A 399 -23.79 -17.37 -15.02
CA GLY A 399 -23.96 -18.76 -15.46
C GLY A 399 -23.76 -19.82 -14.38
N SER A 400 -23.47 -19.43 -13.13
CA SER A 400 -23.24 -20.41 -12.06
C SER A 400 -24.49 -21.25 -11.76
N SER A 401 -24.28 -22.56 -11.56
CA SER A 401 -25.32 -23.53 -11.15
C SER A 401 -25.44 -23.68 -9.64
N GLU A 402 -24.38 -23.35 -8.89
CA GLU A 402 -24.29 -23.52 -7.44
C GLU A 402 -23.64 -22.32 -6.75
N LEU A 403 -23.90 -22.16 -5.45
CA LEU A 403 -23.29 -21.13 -4.62
C LEU A 403 -21.83 -21.47 -4.33
N THR A 404 -20.91 -20.78 -5.00
CA THR A 404 -19.48 -20.83 -4.68
C THR A 404 -19.13 -19.86 -3.55
N ARG A 405 -18.07 -20.18 -2.81
CA ARG A 405 -17.56 -19.25 -1.78
C ARG A 405 -17.11 -17.93 -2.40
N SER A 406 -16.45 -17.98 -3.55
CA SER A 406 -16.01 -16.77 -4.25
C SER A 406 -17.18 -15.85 -4.61
N MET A 407 -18.31 -16.41 -5.06
CA MET A 407 -19.55 -15.65 -5.29
C MET A 407 -20.07 -15.00 -3.99
N LEU A 408 -20.14 -15.76 -2.90
CA LEU A 408 -20.57 -15.24 -1.59
C LEU A 408 -19.68 -14.07 -1.12
N VAL A 409 -18.38 -14.29 -1.11
CA VAL A 409 -17.37 -13.32 -0.64
C VAL A 409 -17.43 -12.01 -1.43
N THR A 410 -17.64 -12.13 -2.75
CA THR A 410 -17.67 -11.00 -3.68
C THR A 410 -18.90 -10.11 -3.46
N PHE A 411 -20.09 -10.69 -3.34
CA PHE A 411 -21.33 -9.91 -3.32
C PHE A 411 -21.92 -9.68 -1.94
N THR A 412 -21.60 -10.54 -0.96
CA THR A 412 -22.25 -10.52 0.36
C THR A 412 -21.32 -9.90 1.40
N GLU A 413 -21.84 -8.93 2.16
CA GLU A 413 -21.15 -8.38 3.32
C GLU A 413 -21.41 -9.23 4.56
N LYS A 414 -22.69 -9.44 4.90
CA LYS A 414 -23.09 -10.26 6.05
C LYS A 414 -24.48 -10.86 5.86
N ILE A 415 -24.74 -11.97 6.54
CA ILE A 415 -26.02 -12.65 6.57
C ILE A 415 -26.48 -12.72 8.02
N GLU A 416 -27.66 -12.18 8.31
CA GLU A 416 -28.27 -12.19 9.63
C GLU A 416 -29.45 -13.18 9.66
N VAL A 417 -29.36 -14.16 10.55
CA VAL A 417 -30.40 -15.19 10.73
C VAL A 417 -31.17 -14.89 12.01
N PHE A 418 -32.43 -14.49 11.88
CA PHE A 418 -33.34 -14.23 13.01
C PHE A 418 -34.13 -15.49 13.39
N SER A 419 -34.56 -16.26 12.40
CA SER A 419 -35.29 -17.52 12.57
C SER A 419 -35.06 -18.44 11.36
N LYS A 420 -35.69 -19.62 11.35
CA LYS A 420 -35.68 -20.53 10.19
C LYS A 420 -36.32 -19.92 8.94
N THR A 421 -37.18 -18.91 9.10
CA THR A 421 -37.96 -18.28 8.02
C THR A 421 -37.56 -16.83 7.76
N LYS A 422 -36.86 -16.18 8.70
CA LYS A 422 -36.46 -14.78 8.59
C LYS A 422 -34.93 -14.65 8.51
N ILE A 423 -34.44 -14.38 7.31
CA ILE A 423 -33.03 -14.20 6.96
C ILE A 423 -32.88 -12.86 6.27
N LYS A 424 -31.91 -12.05 6.70
CA LYS A 424 -31.54 -10.78 6.06
C LYS A 424 -30.15 -10.91 5.46
N ILE A 425 -30.00 -10.61 4.18
CA ILE A 425 -28.73 -10.66 3.45
C ILE A 425 -28.33 -9.23 3.12
N HIS A 426 -27.15 -8.81 3.56
CA HIS A 426 -26.60 -7.48 3.28
C HIS A 426 -25.58 -7.63 2.15
N LEU A 427 -25.77 -6.89 1.05
CA LEU A 427 -24.93 -6.98 -0.14
C LEU A 427 -23.92 -5.83 -0.16
N ARG A 428 -22.66 -6.11 -0.56
CA ARG A 428 -21.57 -5.10 -0.53
C ARG A 428 -21.79 -3.92 -1.45
N TYR A 429 -22.51 -4.15 -2.54
CA TYR A 429 -22.74 -3.16 -3.59
C TYR A 429 -24.19 -2.71 -3.65
N GLU A 430 -24.96 -2.93 -2.57
CA GLU A 430 -26.36 -2.52 -2.51
C GLU A 430 -26.49 -1.03 -2.81
N ASP A 431 -25.60 -0.18 -2.28
CA ASP A 431 -25.61 1.26 -2.50
C ASP A 431 -25.31 1.67 -3.96
N ILE A 432 -24.55 0.86 -4.71
CA ILE A 432 -24.27 1.11 -6.13
C ILE A 432 -25.54 0.89 -6.97
N PHE A 433 -26.43 -0.01 -6.54
CA PHE A 433 -27.59 -0.48 -7.31
C PHE A 433 -28.94 -0.21 -6.63
N LYS A 434 -28.98 0.60 -5.56
CA LYS A 434 -30.23 0.96 -4.88
C LYS A 434 -31.18 1.61 -5.90
N MET A 435 -32.35 0.99 -6.06
CA MET A 435 -33.49 1.60 -6.70
C MET A 435 -34.24 2.39 -5.62
N ASP A 436 -34.74 3.60 -5.92
CA ASP A 436 -35.79 4.20 -5.10
C ASP A 436 -36.97 3.22 -5.02
N GLY A 437 -37.12 2.64 -3.83
CA GLY A 437 -38.17 1.70 -3.47
C GLY A 437 -38.95 2.18 -2.27
N ASP A 438 -39.12 3.50 -2.11
CA ASP A 438 -40.22 4.07 -1.34
C ASP A 438 -41.31 4.56 -2.30
N ALA A 439 -41.94 3.58 -2.96
CA ALA A 439 -43.28 3.72 -3.49
C ALA A 439 -43.96 2.34 -3.43
N SER A 440 -44.88 2.21 -2.48
CA SER A 440 -45.88 1.14 -2.29
C SER A 440 -45.49 -0.14 -1.53
N GLY A 441 -46.13 -0.34 -0.36
CA GLY A 441 -46.43 -1.68 0.16
C GLY A 441 -46.33 -1.87 1.67
N THR A 442 -47.37 -1.46 2.38
CA THR A 442 -47.83 -2.09 3.64
C THR A 442 -47.80 -3.61 3.61
#